data_AF-A0A9P7DVD9-F1
#
_entry.id   AF-A0A9P7DVD9-F1
#
_cell.length_a   1.000
_cell.length_b   1.000
_cell.length_c   1.000
_cell.angle_alpha   90.00
_cell.angle_beta   90.00
_cell.angle_gamma   90.00
#
_symmetry.space_group_name_H-M   'P 1'
#
loop_
_entity.id
_entity.type
_entity.pdbx_description
1 polymer ?
#
loop_
_entity_poly.entity_id
_entity_poly.type
_entity_poly.pdbx_seq_one_letter_code
_entity_poly.pdbx_strand_id
1 'polypeptide(L)'
;THVGNSLILYYSNGVMHTQTPVVIKYIFRTEHGVGFAVRRHLPLQSSYLDLFRHYPYFPAQLYSSVVADHLEVVMPEWIVSHFARWNFSPQHIVAVSL
;
A
#
# COMPACT_ATOMS: atom_id res chain seq x y z
N THR A 1 0.76 7.71 17.13
CA THR A 1 1.23 6.50 16.43
C THR A 1 1.95 6.93 15.17
N HIS A 2 3.23 6.56 15.03
CA HIS A 2 4.04 6.92 13.86
C HIS A 2 3.45 6.29 12.61
N VAL A 3 3.01 7.10 11.63
CA VAL A 3 2.36 6.63 10.39
C VAL A 3 3.26 5.63 9.64
N GLY A 4 4.59 5.78 9.74
CA GLY A 4 5.56 4.95 9.01
C GLY A 4 5.45 3.45 9.27
N ASN A 5 5.08 3.01 10.48
CA ASN A 5 5.00 1.56 10.80
C ASN A 5 3.66 0.94 10.40
N SER A 6 2.76 1.70 9.77
CA SER A 6 1.45 1.22 9.33
C SER A 6 1.36 1.03 7.82
N LEU A 7 2.44 1.27 7.08
CA LEU A 7 2.45 1.26 5.62
C LEU A 7 3.09 -0.02 5.09
N ILE A 8 2.30 -0.85 4.40
CA ILE A 8 2.75 -2.13 3.87
C ILE A 8 2.32 -2.32 2.40
N LEU A 9 3.10 -3.11 1.68
CA LEU A 9 2.75 -3.67 0.38
C LEU A 9 2.33 -5.11 0.58
N TYR A 10 1.24 -5.53 -0.06
CA TYR A 10 0.79 -6.93 -0.03
C TYR A 10 0.39 -7.42 -1.42
N TYR A 11 0.41 -8.73 -1.64
CA TYR A 11 -0.12 -9.34 -2.86
C TYR A 11 -1.64 -9.49 -2.74
N SER A 12 -2.37 -8.74 -3.57
CA SER A 12 -3.84 -8.80 -3.57
C SER A 12 -4.37 -9.99 -4.36
N ASN A 13 -5.55 -10.48 -3.95
CA ASN A 13 -6.32 -11.51 -4.67
C ASN A 13 -5.56 -12.83 -4.94
N GLY A 14 -4.55 -13.17 -4.14
CA GLY A 14 -3.74 -14.37 -4.35
C GLY A 14 -2.84 -14.31 -5.59
N VAL A 15 -2.73 -13.14 -6.24
CA VAL A 15 -1.90 -12.96 -7.42
C VAL A 15 -0.56 -12.36 -7.00
N MET A 16 0.49 -13.19 -6.98
CA MET A 16 1.85 -12.80 -6.55
C MET A 16 2.58 -11.84 -7.50
N HIS A 17 1.86 -11.19 -8.43
CA HIS A 17 2.44 -10.27 -9.40
C HIS A 17 2.03 -8.81 -9.20
N THR A 18 1.03 -8.53 -8.34
CA THR A 18 0.54 -7.17 -8.14
C THR A 18 0.62 -6.77 -6.68
N GLN A 19 1.60 -5.93 -6.37
CA GLN A 19 1.77 -5.34 -5.05
C GLN A 19 0.79 -4.18 -4.87
N THR A 20 0.12 -4.16 -3.72
CA THR A 20 -0.91 -3.18 -3.40
C THR A 20 -0.52 -2.43 -2.14
N PRO A 21 -0.33 -1.09 -2.20
CA PRO A 21 -0.01 -0.30 -1.02
C PRO A 21 -1.25 -0.10 -0.14
N VAL A 22 -1.09 -0.37 1.15
CA VAL A 22 -2.16 -0.25 2.13
C VAL A 22 -1.67 0.36 3.43
N VAL A 23 -2.63 0.88 4.21
CA VAL A 23 -2.42 1.42 5.54
C VAL A 23 -3.11 0.52 6.56
N ILE A 24 -2.33 -0.08 7.47
CA ILE A 24 -2.84 -0.81 8.63
C ILE A 24 -3.63 0.15 9.52
N LYS A 25 -4.88 -0.22 9.80
CA LYS A 25 -5.75 0.48 10.76
C LYS A 25 -5.84 -0.26 12.08
N TYR A 26 -5.88 -1.58 12.03
CA TYR A 26 -5.94 -2.43 13.21
C TYR A 26 -5.06 -3.67 13.03
N ILE A 27 -4.47 -4.10 14.15
CA ILE A 27 -3.79 -5.39 14.28
C ILE A 27 -4.61 -6.18 15.29
N PHE A 28 -5.02 -7.39 14.93
CA PHE A 28 -5.91 -8.21 15.75
C PHE A 28 -5.49 -9.68 15.74
N ARG A 29 -5.98 -10.44 16.73
CA ARG A 29 -5.75 -11.88 16.82
C ARG A 29 -6.85 -12.62 16.05
N THR A 30 -6.46 -13.64 15.30
CA THR A 30 -7.34 -14.61 14.64
C THR A 30 -7.13 -15.99 15.25
N GLU A 31 -7.98 -16.96 14.90
CA GLU A 31 -7.77 -18.38 15.27
C GLU A 31 -6.45 -18.92 14.70
N HIS A 32 -5.97 -18.34 13.59
CA HIS A 32 -4.76 -18.75 12.88
C HIS A 32 -3.54 -17.88 13.17
N GLY A 33 -3.63 -16.90 14.08
CA GLY A 33 -2.51 -16.03 14.45
C GLY A 33 -2.87 -14.56 14.51
N VAL A 34 -2.21 -13.74 13.69
CA VAL A 34 -2.38 -12.28 13.65
C VAL A 34 -2.98 -11.89 12.29
N GLY A 35 -3.94 -10.97 12.30
CA GLY A 35 -4.53 -10.37 11.10
C GLY A 35 -4.40 -8.85 11.12
N PHE A 36 -4.37 -8.26 9.93
CA PHE A 36 -4.33 -6.82 9.73
C PHE A 36 -5.60 -6.35 9.03
N ALA A 37 -6.29 -5.37 9.62
CA ALA A 37 -7.37 -4.67 8.93
C ALA A 37 -6.76 -3.42 8.29
N VAL A 38 -6.81 -3.33 6.97
CA VAL A 38 -6.08 -2.34 6.18
C VAL A 38 -7.02 -1.53 5.31
N ARG A 39 -6.59 -0.32 4.92
CA ARG A 39 -7.21 0.47 3.85
C ARG A 39 -6.26 0.62 2.69
N ARG A 40 -6.73 0.33 1.48
CA ARG A 40 -5.93 0.40 0.27
C ARG A 40 -5.75 1.83 -0.23
N HIS A 41 -4.55 2.19 -0.65
CA HIS A 41 -4.34 3.41 -1.43
C HIS A 41 -5.01 3.27 -2.79
N LEU A 42 -5.79 4.28 -3.19
CA LEU A 42 -6.47 4.22 -4.47
C LEU A 42 -5.45 4.35 -5.62
N PRO A 43 -5.66 3.61 -6.72
CA PRO A 43 -4.81 3.72 -7.89
C PRO A 43 -4.85 5.14 -8.44
N LEU A 44 -3.81 5.51 -9.17
CA LEU A 44 -3.78 6.75 -9.91
C LEU A 44 -4.94 6.80 -10.92
N GLN A 45 -5.63 7.93 -11.03
CA GLN A 45 -6.68 8.11 -12.04
C GLN A 45 -6.05 8.03 -13.44
N SER A 46 -6.78 7.48 -14.42
CA SER A 46 -6.27 7.21 -15.78
C SER A 46 -5.78 8.45 -16.54
N SER A 47 -6.16 9.65 -16.12
CA SER A 47 -5.70 10.93 -16.68
C SER A 47 -4.29 11.32 -16.25
N TYR A 48 -3.73 10.67 -15.22
CA TYR A 48 -2.39 10.96 -14.71
C TYR A 48 -1.43 9.83 -15.08
N LEU A 49 -0.21 10.22 -15.43
CA LEU A 49 0.88 9.30 -15.72
C LEU A 49 1.79 9.20 -14.50
N ASP A 50 2.13 7.99 -14.10
CA ASP A 50 3.15 7.77 -13.09
C ASP A 50 4.53 8.15 -13.64
N LEU A 51 5.13 9.21 -13.08
CA LEU A 51 6.44 9.72 -13.49
C LEU A 51 7.58 8.74 -13.18
N PHE A 52 7.40 7.87 -12.18
CA PHE A 52 8.43 6.93 -11.74
C PHE A 52 8.53 5.69 -12.63
N ARG A 53 7.53 5.46 -13.50
CA ARG A 53 7.54 4.34 -14.46
C ARG A 53 8.75 4.34 -15.40
N HIS A 54 9.39 5.50 -15.58
CA HIS A 54 10.58 5.65 -16.42
C HIS A 54 11.88 5.20 -15.75
N TYR A 55 11.84 4.90 -14.44
CA TYR A 55 12.98 4.45 -13.66
C TYR A 55 12.77 3.00 -13.21
N PRO A 56 13.04 1.99 -14.06
CA PRO A 56 12.67 0.59 -13.79
C PRO A 56 13.35 -0.01 -12.56
N TYR A 57 14.47 0.56 -12.12
CA TYR A 57 15.23 0.11 -10.95
C TYR A 57 14.97 0.93 -9.69
N PHE A 58 14.11 1.95 -9.77
CA PHE A 58 13.70 2.73 -8.61
C PHE A 58 12.31 2.26 -8.20
N PRO A 59 12.14 1.61 -7.02
CA PRO A 59 10.90 0.94 -6.64
C PRO A 59 9.87 1.94 -6.09
N ALA A 60 9.60 3.00 -6.86
CA ALA A 60 8.66 4.04 -6.54
C ALA A 60 7.50 4.04 -7.52
N GLN A 61 6.31 4.30 -7.01
CA GLN A 61 5.11 4.36 -7.82
C GLN A 61 4.16 5.42 -7.27
N LEU A 62 3.46 6.11 -8.17
CA LEU A 62 2.53 7.18 -7.85
C LEU A 62 1.11 6.63 -7.60
N TYR A 63 0.49 7.10 -6.52
CA TYR A 63 -0.87 6.73 -6.11
C TYR A 63 -1.67 7.97 -5.72
N SER A 64 -2.99 7.80 -5.59
CA SER A 64 -3.82 8.81 -4.94
C SER A 64 -3.44 8.96 -3.46
N SER A 65 -3.55 10.18 -2.93
CA SER A 65 -3.46 10.43 -1.48
C SER A 65 -4.66 9.88 -0.71
N VAL A 66 -5.76 9.57 -1.41
CA VAL A 66 -6.98 8.98 -0.85
C VAL A 66 -6.83 7.47 -0.69
N VAL A 67 -7.36 6.95 0.41
CA VAL A 67 -7.46 5.52 0.67
C VAL A 67 -8.92 5.07 0.53
N ALA A 68 -9.14 3.81 0.16
CA ALA A 68 -10.47 3.21 0.09
C ALA A 68 -11.17 3.26 1.45
N ASP A 69 -12.50 3.41 1.42
CA ASP A 69 -13.31 3.53 2.63
C ASP A 69 -13.48 2.21 3.39
N HIS A 70 -13.54 1.10 2.64
CA HIS A 70 -13.71 -0.23 3.20
C HIS A 70 -12.40 -0.77 3.79
N LEU A 71 -12.55 -1.60 4.82
CA LEU A 71 -11.45 -2.37 5.40
C LEU A 71 -11.33 -3.70 4.67
N GLU A 72 -10.09 -4.06 4.37
CA GLU A 72 -9.71 -5.38 3.87
C GLU A 72 -8.93 -6.10 4.97
N VAL A 73 -9.04 -7.43 5.05
CA VAL A 73 -8.25 -8.24 5.96
C VAL A 73 -7.07 -8.84 5.21
N VAL A 74 -5.86 -8.59 5.71
CA VAL A 74 -4.60 -9.12 5.17
C VAL A 74 -3.92 -9.96 6.24
N MET A 75 -3.51 -11.17 5.86
CA MET A 75 -2.69 -12.02 6.73
C MET A 75 -1.19 -11.75 6.49
N PRO A 76 -0.32 -11.93 7.51
CA PRO A 76 1.10 -11.61 7.43
C PRO A 76 1.84 -12.27 6.25
N GLU A 77 1.48 -13.48 5.86
CA GLU A 77 2.12 -14.24 4.78
C GLU A 77 1.94 -13.62 3.38
N TRP A 78 0.98 -12.70 3.23
CA TRP A 78 0.76 -11.96 1.99
C TRP A 78 1.47 -10.61 1.95
N ILE A 79 2.08 -10.20 3.06
CA ILE A 79 2.84 -8.96 3.16
C ILE A 79 4.19 -9.15 2.47
N VAL A 80 4.51 -8.22 1.57
CA VAL A 80 5.77 -8.21 0.85
C VAL A 80 6.83 -7.43 1.61
N SER A 81 6.50 -6.19 1.96
CA SER A 81 7.43 -5.24 2.57
C SER A 81 6.67 -4.10 3.23
N HIS A 82 7.40 -3.30 4.00
CA HIS A 82 6.95 -1.95 4.34
C HIS A 82 7.27 -1.00 3.19
N PHE A 83 6.59 0.15 3.14
CA PHE A 83 6.93 1.21 2.19
C PHE A 83 7.04 2.57 2.85
N ALA A 84 7.90 3.42 2.31
CA ALA A 84 7.95 4.83 2.65
C ALA A 84 6.95 5.61 1.79
N ARG A 85 6.21 6.53 2.42
CA ARG A 85 5.26 7.41 1.74
C ARG A 85 5.79 8.84 1.69
N TRP A 86 5.86 9.41 0.51
CA TRP A 86 6.09 10.84 0.31
C TRP A 86 4.83 11.53 -0.21
N ASN A 87 4.42 12.63 0.44
CA ASN A 87 3.32 13.47 -0.02
C ASN A 87 3.79 14.36 -1.17
N PHE A 88 3.66 13.87 -2.40
CA PHE A 88 4.10 14.56 -3.61
C PHE A 88 3.24 15.78 -3.95
N SER A 89 1.92 15.66 -3.73
CA SER A 89 0.96 16.77 -3.87
C SER A 89 -0.27 16.51 -2.97
N PRO A 90 -1.21 17.44 -2.82
CA PRO A 90 -2.40 17.20 -2.00
C PRO A 90 -3.22 15.97 -2.44
N GLN A 91 -3.22 15.66 -3.74
CA GLN A 91 -4.00 14.56 -4.34
C GLN A 91 -3.17 13.28 -4.57
N HIS A 92 -1.84 13.33 -4.40
CA HIS A 92 -0.97 12.22 -4.79
C HIS A 92 0.13 11.93 -3.77
N ILE A 93 0.45 10.65 -3.66
CA ILE A 93 1.55 10.15 -2.85
C ILE A 93 2.46 9.29 -3.69
N VAL A 94 3.74 9.29 -3.36
CA VAL A 94 4.72 8.34 -3.88
C VAL A 94 4.93 7.27 -2.82
N ALA A 95 4.71 6.02 -3.20
CA ALA A 95 5.02 4.86 -2.38
C ALA A 95 6.36 4.28 -2.86
N VAL A 96 7.32 4.15 -1.96
CA VAL A 96 8.65 3.57 -2.24
C VAL A 96 8.79 2.29 -1.41
N SER A 97 8.89 1.14 -2.06
CA SER A 97 9.13 -0.13 -1.35
C SER A 97 10.49 -0.11 -0.66
N LEU A 98 10.55 -0.65 0.55
CA LEU A 98 11.76 -0.81 1.36
C LEU A 98 12.28 -2.24 1.34
#